data_AF-A0A1R4GRI4-F1
#
_entry.id   AF-A0A1R4GRI4-F1
#
_cell.length_a   1.000
_cell.length_b   1.000
_cell.length_c   1.000
_cell.angle_alpha   90.00
_cell.angle_beta   90.00
_cell.angle_gamma   90.00
#
_symmetry.space_group_name_H-M   'P 1'
#
loop_
_entity.id
_entity.type
_entity.pdbx_description
1 polymer ?
#
loop_
_entity_poly.entity_id
_entity_poly.type
_entity_poly.pdbx_seq_one_letter_code
_entity_poly.pdbx_strand_id
1 'polypeptide(L)'
;MLIAATVAGVAGLVIGGLGGFLLFGERGGSEDRGEQVIAEGCAVLERLEDEFPLGEDALALEDPLIFELGGAGQLFMAADRVDSELEPFSTAGRDLATATSRVDLAAADEAAAELLELCGAR
;
A
#
# COMPACT_ATOMS: atom_id res chain seq x y z
N MET A 1 -15.90 19.75 22.77
CA MET A 1 -14.48 19.38 22.91
C MET A 1 -14.41 17.86 22.96
N LEU A 2 -14.27 17.22 21.80
CA LEU A 2 -14.18 15.76 21.62
C LEU A 2 -13.39 15.51 20.33
N ILE A 3 -12.08 15.74 20.38
CA ILE A 3 -11.13 15.43 19.30
C ILE A 3 -10.00 14.65 19.99
N ALA A 4 -10.21 13.36 20.20
CA ALA A 4 -9.17 12.50 20.80
C ALA A 4 -9.25 11.03 20.34
N ALA A 5 -10.21 10.65 19.50
CA ALA A 5 -10.44 9.25 19.16
C ALA A 5 -9.76 8.78 17.86
N THR A 6 -9.40 9.69 16.94
CA THR A 6 -8.91 9.31 15.61
C THR A 6 -7.41 9.01 15.55
N VAL A 7 -6.60 9.52 16.49
CA VAL A 7 -5.14 9.34 16.45
C VAL A 7 -4.69 7.97 17.00
N ALA A 8 -5.55 7.27 17.75
CA ALA A 8 -5.22 5.96 18.30
C ALA A 8 -5.35 4.80 17.29
N GLY A 9 -6.12 4.97 16.21
CA GLY A 9 -6.32 3.93 15.19
C GLY A 9 -5.12 3.75 14.25
N VAL A 10 -4.40 4.84 13.95
CA VAL A 10 -3.33 4.85 12.95
C VAL A 10 -2.04 4.19 13.49
N ALA A 11 -1.71 4.40 14.77
CA ALA A 11 -0.55 3.75 15.39
C ALA A 11 -0.75 2.24 15.60
N GLY A 12 -2.01 1.79 15.80
CA GLY A 12 -2.34 0.38 15.98
C GLY A 12 -2.22 -0.44 14.69
N LEU A 13 -2.51 0.17 13.52
CA LEU A 13 -2.41 -0.49 12.21
C LEU A 13 -0.97 -0.57 11.70
N VAL A 14 -0.14 0.44 11.95
CA VAL A 14 1.30 0.41 11.60
C VAL A 14 2.06 -0.60 12.48
N ILE A 15 1.71 -0.73 13.76
CA ILE A 15 2.29 -1.75 14.65
C ILE A 15 1.64 -3.13 14.40
N GLY A 16 0.38 -3.18 13.94
CA GLY A 16 -0.31 -4.42 13.59
C GLY A 16 0.24 -5.09 12.33
N GLY A 17 0.54 -4.32 11.28
CA GLY A 17 1.09 -4.85 10.02
C GLY A 17 2.55 -5.32 10.16
N LEU A 18 3.41 -4.51 10.79
CA LEU A 18 4.82 -4.91 11.03
C LEU A 18 4.99 -5.84 12.24
N GLY A 19 4.10 -5.78 13.24
CA GLY A 19 4.10 -6.70 14.39
C GLY A 19 3.52 -8.07 14.06
N GLY A 20 2.54 -8.13 13.14
CA GLY A 20 2.04 -9.37 12.57
C GLY A 20 3.11 -10.12 11.77
N PHE A 21 3.97 -9.38 11.05
CA PHE A 21 5.12 -9.91 10.31
C PHE A 21 6.10 -10.72 11.20
N LEU A 22 6.29 -10.34 12.47
CA LEU A 22 7.17 -11.05 13.41
C LEU A 22 6.45 -12.15 14.22
N LEU A 23 5.13 -12.06 14.43
CA LEU A 23 4.36 -13.02 15.23
C LEU A 23 3.76 -14.18 14.41
N PHE A 24 3.56 -14.01 13.09
CA PHE A 24 3.01 -15.06 12.20
C PHE A 24 4.10 -15.83 11.43
N GLY A 25 5.34 -15.78 11.89
CA GLY A 25 6.52 -16.43 11.31
C GLY A 25 6.43 -17.95 11.08
N GLU A 26 5.49 -18.66 11.71
CA GLU A 26 5.55 -20.13 11.83
C GLU A 26 4.33 -20.91 11.29
N ARG A 27 3.37 -20.32 10.56
CA ARG A 27 2.15 -21.09 10.21
C ARG A 27 1.49 -20.96 8.83
N GLY A 28 1.93 -20.08 7.94
CA GLY A 28 1.39 -19.97 6.57
C GLY A 28 2.40 -20.43 5.52
N GLY A 29 1.97 -21.19 4.51
CA GLY A 29 2.81 -21.52 3.36
C GLY A 29 3.25 -20.26 2.62
N SER A 30 4.27 -20.35 1.76
CA SER A 30 4.72 -19.18 0.99
C SER A 30 3.56 -18.54 0.22
N GLU A 31 2.76 -19.33 -0.52
CA GLU A 31 1.57 -18.87 -1.27
C GLU A 31 0.61 -18.00 -0.44
N ASP A 32 0.22 -18.43 0.76
CA ASP A 32 -0.71 -17.68 1.65
C ASP A 32 -0.19 -16.28 2.00
N ARG A 33 1.14 -16.10 1.97
CA ARG A 33 1.81 -14.87 2.40
C ARG A 33 1.83 -13.80 1.32
N GLY A 34 1.97 -14.20 0.05
CA GLY A 34 1.94 -13.29 -1.10
C GLY A 34 0.54 -12.73 -1.30
N GLU A 35 -0.46 -13.59 -1.19
CA GLU A 35 -1.86 -13.19 -1.26
C GLU A 35 -2.25 -12.22 -0.14
N GLN A 36 -1.78 -12.46 1.09
CA GLN A 36 -2.01 -11.58 2.24
C GLN A 36 -1.42 -10.18 2.02
N VAL A 37 -0.18 -10.10 1.54
CA VAL A 37 0.50 -8.82 1.27
C VAL A 37 -0.22 -8.02 0.18
N ILE A 38 -0.69 -8.68 -0.88
CA ILE A 38 -1.50 -8.03 -1.92
C ILE A 38 -2.83 -7.55 -1.35
N ALA A 39 -3.53 -8.38 -0.56
CA ALA A 39 -4.80 -8.00 0.03
C ALA A 39 -4.66 -6.77 0.95
N GLU A 40 -3.58 -6.70 1.74
CA GLU A 40 -3.26 -5.55 2.57
C GLU A 40 -2.93 -4.31 1.72
N GLY A 41 -2.15 -4.45 0.66
CA GLY A 41 -1.83 -3.36 -0.27
C GLY A 41 -3.07 -2.82 -0.99
N CYS A 42 -3.95 -3.70 -1.47
CA CYS A 42 -5.20 -3.33 -2.14
C CYS A 42 -6.13 -2.58 -1.19
N ALA A 43 -6.31 -3.07 0.04
CA ALA A 43 -7.13 -2.38 1.04
C ALA A 43 -6.60 -0.98 1.39
N VAL A 44 -5.27 -0.77 1.35
CA VAL A 44 -4.69 0.56 1.51
C VAL A 44 -5.04 1.45 0.32
N LEU A 45 -4.88 0.98 -0.92
CA LEU A 45 -5.16 1.77 -2.12
C LEU A 45 -6.64 2.11 -2.28
N GLU A 46 -7.54 1.15 -2.07
CA GLU A 46 -9.00 1.36 -2.16
C GLU A 46 -9.47 2.40 -1.14
N ARG A 47 -8.97 2.34 0.10
CA ARG A 47 -9.25 3.37 1.10
C ARG A 47 -8.75 4.74 0.65
N LEU A 48 -7.56 4.79 0.04
CA LEU A 48 -6.99 6.05 -0.42
C LEU A 48 -7.76 6.64 -1.60
N GLU A 49 -8.26 5.80 -2.52
CA GLU A 49 -9.14 6.24 -3.62
C GLU A 49 -10.43 6.90 -3.09
N ASP A 50 -11.04 6.32 -2.06
CA ASP A 50 -12.26 6.84 -1.41
C ASP A 50 -12.01 8.11 -0.57
N GLU A 51 -10.86 8.18 0.11
CA GLU A 51 -10.55 9.27 1.04
C GLU A 51 -9.91 10.48 0.35
N PHE A 52 -9.19 10.27 -0.76
CA PHE A 52 -8.41 11.31 -1.43
C PHE A 52 -8.34 11.06 -2.95
N PRO A 53 -9.09 11.81 -3.77
CA PRO A 53 -8.84 11.77 -5.20
C PRO A 53 -7.38 12.19 -5.44
N LEU A 54 -6.60 11.31 -6.07
CA LEU A 54 -5.21 11.59 -6.45
C LEU A 54 -5.21 12.79 -7.41
N GLY A 55 -4.92 13.97 -6.86
CA GLY A 55 -4.98 15.26 -7.54
C GLY A 55 -3.93 16.20 -6.98
N GLU A 56 -3.82 17.42 -7.51
CA GLU A 56 -2.75 18.36 -7.11
C GLU A 56 -2.74 18.68 -5.60
N ASP A 57 -3.87 18.52 -4.90
CA ASP A 57 -4.00 18.73 -3.45
C ASP A 57 -3.47 17.54 -2.61
N ALA A 58 -3.25 16.37 -3.21
CA ALA A 58 -2.64 15.17 -2.58
C ALA A 58 -1.17 15.37 -2.14
N LEU A 59 -0.58 16.49 -2.56
CA LEU A 59 0.81 16.88 -2.40
C LEU A 59 1.10 17.76 -1.20
N ALA A 60 0.10 18.20 -0.45
CA ALA A 60 0.40 18.89 0.78
C ALA A 60 1.33 17.97 1.57
N LEU A 61 2.59 18.36 1.80
CA LEU A 61 3.51 17.62 2.68
C LEU A 61 2.94 17.47 4.10
N GLU A 62 1.90 18.26 4.36
CA GLU A 62 1.05 18.30 5.54
C GLU A 62 0.06 17.11 5.56
N ASP A 63 -0.32 16.58 4.39
CA ASP A 63 -1.11 15.37 4.21
C ASP A 63 -0.19 14.14 4.03
N PRO A 64 -0.41 13.07 4.82
CA PRO A 64 0.46 11.90 4.85
C PRO A 64 0.38 11.02 3.59
N LEU A 65 -0.45 11.40 2.61
CA LEU A 65 -0.85 10.58 1.47
C LEU A 65 0.32 10.07 0.63
N ILE A 66 1.31 10.91 0.34
CA ILE A 66 2.48 10.49 -0.45
C ILE A 66 3.33 9.44 0.27
N PHE A 67 3.35 9.47 1.62
CA PHE A 67 4.02 8.46 2.44
C PHE A 67 3.22 7.16 2.52
N GLU A 68 1.89 7.25 2.59
CA GLU A 68 1.00 6.08 2.59
C GLU A 68 1.06 5.35 1.24
N LEU A 69 1.05 6.08 0.12
CA LEU A 69 1.27 5.53 -1.22
C LEU A 69 2.65 4.89 -1.36
N GLY A 70 3.70 5.54 -0.84
CA GLY A 70 5.04 4.97 -0.82
C GLY A 70 5.11 3.67 -0.01
N GLY A 71 4.42 3.61 1.12
CA GLY A 71 4.27 2.40 1.94
C GLY A 71 3.53 1.28 1.20
N ALA A 72 2.43 1.61 0.52
CA ALA A 72 1.68 0.66 -0.30
C ALA A 72 2.56 0.07 -1.42
N GLY A 73 3.31 0.91 -2.15
CA GLY A 73 4.24 0.44 -3.17
C GLY A 73 5.28 -0.56 -2.63
N GLN A 74 5.83 -0.31 -1.45
CA GLN A 74 6.78 -1.23 -0.80
C GLN A 74 6.16 -2.57 -0.38
N LEU A 75 4.86 -2.59 -0.03
CA LEU A 75 4.15 -3.85 0.24
C LEU A 75 4.02 -4.68 -1.04
N PHE A 76 3.55 -4.08 -2.13
CA PHE A 76 3.41 -4.79 -3.41
C PHE A 76 4.73 -5.30 -3.98
N MET A 77 5.84 -4.58 -3.77
CA MET A 77 7.19 -5.05 -4.15
C MET A 77 7.58 -6.40 -3.52
N ALA A 78 6.93 -6.82 -2.43
CA ALA A 78 7.20 -8.11 -1.80
C ALA A 78 6.39 -9.27 -2.41
N ALA A 79 5.45 -9.02 -3.33
CA ALA A 79 4.56 -10.03 -3.89
C ALA A 79 5.30 -11.08 -4.74
N ASP A 80 6.23 -10.67 -5.62
CA ASP A 80 6.96 -11.60 -6.52
C ASP A 80 8.00 -12.48 -5.81
N ARG A 81 8.36 -12.13 -4.57
CA ARG A 81 9.29 -12.91 -3.73
C ARG A 81 8.69 -14.25 -3.33
N VAL A 82 7.37 -14.36 -3.47
CA VAL A 82 6.56 -15.46 -3.00
C VAL A 82 6.03 -16.28 -4.18
N ASP A 83 5.52 -15.60 -5.21
CA ASP A 83 4.94 -16.21 -6.39
C ASP A 83 5.20 -15.34 -7.62
N SER A 84 5.78 -15.94 -8.67
CA SER A 84 6.09 -15.27 -9.93
C SER A 84 4.83 -14.84 -10.70
N GLU A 85 3.67 -15.45 -10.45
CA GLU A 85 2.41 -14.99 -11.04
C GLU A 85 1.98 -13.61 -10.53
N LEU A 86 2.57 -13.15 -9.42
CA LEU A 86 2.33 -11.85 -8.80
C LEU A 86 3.32 -10.75 -9.26
N GLU A 87 4.13 -11.03 -10.29
CA GLU A 87 5.05 -10.05 -10.91
C GLU A 87 4.36 -8.73 -11.32
N PRO A 88 3.11 -8.70 -11.85
CA PRO A 88 2.44 -7.45 -12.17
C PRO A 88 2.30 -6.54 -10.95
N PHE A 89 1.94 -7.10 -9.78
CA PHE A 89 1.85 -6.35 -8.54
C PHE A 89 3.21 -5.84 -8.09
N SER A 90 4.27 -6.66 -8.15
CA SER A 90 5.60 -6.23 -7.69
C SER A 90 6.21 -5.15 -8.58
N THR A 91 5.91 -5.17 -9.88
CA THR A 91 6.34 -4.18 -10.86
C THR A 91 5.65 -2.85 -10.61
N ALA A 92 4.32 -2.83 -10.62
CA ALA A 92 3.55 -1.61 -10.36
C ALA A 92 3.83 -1.04 -8.95
N GLY A 93 4.02 -1.91 -7.94
CA GLY A 93 4.45 -1.52 -6.61
C GLY A 93 5.82 -0.82 -6.57
N ARG A 94 6.78 -1.31 -7.37
CA ARG A 94 8.10 -0.66 -7.50
C ARG A 94 8.00 0.69 -8.18
N ASP A 95 7.16 0.80 -9.18
CA ASP A 95 6.94 2.06 -9.90
C ASP A 95 6.28 3.09 -8.97
N LEU A 96 5.27 2.70 -8.20
CA LEU A 96 4.65 3.55 -7.18
C LEU A 96 5.65 4.00 -6.10
N ALA A 97 6.47 3.08 -5.58
CA ALA A 97 7.49 3.42 -4.58
C ALA A 97 8.57 4.35 -5.14
N THR A 98 8.93 4.18 -6.42
CA THR A 98 9.92 5.03 -7.10
C THR A 98 9.35 6.42 -7.37
N ALA A 99 8.11 6.48 -7.84
CA ALA A 99 7.40 7.72 -8.15
C ALA A 99 7.21 8.57 -6.91
N THR A 100 6.73 7.98 -5.81
CA THR A 100 6.57 8.67 -4.52
C THR A 100 7.90 9.13 -3.93
N SER A 101 8.97 8.33 -4.05
CA SER A 101 10.32 8.73 -3.64
C SER A 101 10.89 9.90 -4.45
N ARG A 102 10.48 10.04 -5.71
CA ARG A 102 10.88 11.14 -6.60
C ARG A 102 9.93 12.33 -6.55
N VAL A 103 8.80 12.20 -5.86
CA VAL A 103 7.69 13.17 -5.90
C VAL A 103 7.21 13.38 -7.34
N ASP A 104 7.18 12.30 -8.13
CA ASP A 104 6.64 12.28 -9.49
C ASP A 104 5.21 11.78 -9.45
N LEU A 105 4.26 12.71 -9.53
CA LEU A 105 2.84 12.41 -9.25
C LEU A 105 2.12 11.79 -10.42
N ALA A 106 2.48 12.19 -11.63
CA ALA A 106 1.91 11.59 -12.82
C ALA A 106 2.27 10.10 -12.84
N ALA A 107 3.54 9.79 -12.54
CA ALA A 107 3.98 8.40 -12.42
C ALA A 107 3.36 7.68 -11.21
N ALA A 108 3.15 8.37 -10.08
CA ALA A 108 2.53 7.76 -8.90
C ALA A 108 1.04 7.46 -9.12
N ASP A 109 0.31 8.36 -9.78
CA ASP A 109 -1.08 8.21 -10.15
C ASP A 109 -1.26 7.07 -11.17
N GLU A 110 -0.41 7.02 -12.20
CA GLU A 110 -0.39 5.93 -13.18
C GLU A 110 -0.15 4.56 -12.51
N ALA A 111 0.85 4.47 -11.63
CA ALA A 111 1.16 3.22 -10.92
C ALA A 111 0.07 2.83 -9.91
N ALA A 112 -0.56 3.80 -9.23
CA ALA A 112 -1.67 3.55 -8.31
C ALA A 112 -2.92 3.07 -9.06
N ALA A 113 -3.24 3.67 -10.21
CA ALA A 113 -4.35 3.26 -11.05
C ALA A 113 -4.14 1.84 -11.61
N GLU A 114 -2.93 1.50 -12.03
CA GLU A 114 -2.58 0.14 -12.46
C GLU A 114 -2.76 -0.87 -11.31
N LEU A 115 -2.29 -0.55 -10.11
CA LEU A 115 -2.48 -1.40 -8.94
C LEU A 115 -3.97 -1.57 -8.57
N LEU A 116 -4.78 -0.52 -8.66
CA LEU A 116 -6.23 -0.58 -8.43
C LEU A 116 -6.93 -1.47 -9.47
N GLU A 117 -6.55 -1.40 -10.74
CA GLU A 117 -7.06 -2.29 -11.78
C GLU A 117 -6.70 -3.76 -11.48
N LEU A 118 -5.45 -4.03 -11.08
CA LEU A 118 -5.01 -5.36 -10.67
C LEU A 118 -5.75 -5.88 -9.43
N CYS A 119 -6.04 -5.01 -8.46
CA CYS A 119 -6.84 -5.35 -7.29
C CYS A 119 -8.29 -5.68 -7.64
N GLY A 120 -8.91 -4.94 -8.57
CA GLY A 120 -10.30 -5.16 -9.01
C GLY A 120 -10.49 -6.31 -10.01
N ALA A 121 -9.43 -6.75 -10.67
CA ALA A 121 -9.44 -7.92 -11.57
C ALA A 121 -9.42 -9.27 -10.82
N ARG A 122 -9.30 -9.23 -9.49
CA ARG A 122 -9.16 -10.39 -8.61
C ARG A 122 -10.51 -10.82 -8.02
#